data_AF-A0A1Z9QIQ2-F1
#
_entry.id   AF-A0A1Z9QIQ2-F1
#
_cell.length_a   1.000
_cell.length_b   1.000
_cell.length_c   1.000
_cell.angle_alpha   90.00
_cell.angle_beta   90.00
_cell.angle_gamma   90.00
#
_symmetry.space_group_name_H-M   'P 1'
#
loop_
_entity.id
_entity.type
_entity.pdbx_description
1 polymer ?
#
loop_
_entity_poly.entity_id
_entity_poly.type
_entity_poly.pdbx_seq_one_letter_code
_entity_poly.pdbx_strand_id
1 'polypeptide(L)'
;MGSNYAIVVERSGQEHHDDVALNYTQLSLDYQRTNRVQTDDVVDFYVVDRYEPMHLYDCVLVLRAGTIFLWGAYEHFYKPDIDKMQAGYIHLSDTVFVHKPAFDSTITFPAKYIHVLDTSSKEDFWASHDALLTSLIDDSNITYLMHNEIPVLGDNSAFCVDWAVTVSSGFFINYLLDHHCFTPNTVVHHVDISKISLQVHRYTINNWDGKDWPDWMQHLNEKFISMGLWNRRKFTEEDKRWPVVWKHVQDYFGDRWLDHWQQYCDLEHEWHRTNIKYFEFPQIGQGVAWWNGALKRLPSNLCKTSQQSYESSLEFLKRLPANTICYGSDHCDIQYNGISADVAGSITRIGDSRDMLWL
;
A
#
# COMPACT_ATOMS: atom_id res chain seq x y z
N MET A 1 5.50 -24.49 10.87
CA MET A 1 6.91 -24.09 10.70
C MET A 1 6.88 -23.09 9.58
N GLY A 2 7.19 -21.82 9.84
CA GLY A 2 7.25 -20.81 8.78
C GLY A 2 8.40 -21.14 7.83
N SER A 3 8.20 -20.93 6.53
CA SER A 3 9.27 -21.04 5.54
C SER A 3 10.22 -19.85 5.70
N ASN A 4 11.51 -20.07 5.52
CA ASN A 4 12.54 -19.05 5.64
C ASN A 4 12.89 -18.51 4.25
N TYR A 5 12.64 -17.22 4.01
CA TYR A 5 12.90 -16.57 2.72
C TYR A 5 14.01 -15.53 2.83
N ALA A 6 14.77 -15.34 1.75
CA ALA A 6 15.70 -14.21 1.62
C ALA A 6 15.38 -13.38 0.39
N ILE A 7 15.49 -12.05 0.52
CA ILE A 7 15.48 -11.11 -0.60
C ILE A 7 16.85 -10.44 -0.67
N VAL A 8 17.56 -10.62 -1.77
CA VAL A 8 18.89 -10.08 -1.98
C VAL A 8 18.85 -9.04 -3.10
N VAL A 9 19.35 -7.84 -2.82
CA VAL A 9 19.55 -6.79 -3.82
C VAL A 9 21.04 -6.71 -4.18
N GLU A 10 21.37 -7.09 -5.41
CA GLU A 10 22.70 -6.97 -5.98
C GLU A 10 22.92 -5.54 -6.50
N ARG A 11 24.01 -4.89 -6.06
CA ARG A 11 24.40 -3.55 -6.51
C ARG A 11 24.73 -3.55 -8.00
N SER A 12 24.38 -2.48 -8.71
CA SER A 12 24.68 -2.31 -10.14
C SER A 12 26.06 -1.70 -10.41
N GLY A 13 26.65 -1.01 -9.43
CA GLY A 13 27.93 -0.33 -9.56
C GLY A 13 28.26 0.56 -8.35
N GLN A 14 29.09 1.59 -8.58
CA GLN A 14 29.57 2.53 -7.56
C GLN A 14 29.36 4.00 -7.95
N GLU A 15 28.67 4.28 -9.05
CA GLU A 15 28.36 5.65 -9.45
C GLU A 15 27.13 6.19 -8.72
N HIS A 16 26.96 7.52 -8.72
CA HIS A 16 25.82 8.14 -8.03
C HIS A 16 24.46 7.62 -8.51
N HIS A 17 24.33 7.30 -9.80
CA HIS A 17 23.08 6.78 -10.35
C HIS A 17 22.82 5.31 -9.92
N ASP A 18 23.87 4.55 -9.59
CA ASP A 18 23.74 3.21 -8.98
C ASP A 18 23.17 3.29 -7.56
N ASP A 19 23.65 4.26 -6.76
CA ASP A 19 23.11 4.50 -5.42
C ASP A 19 21.63 4.91 -5.47
N VAL A 20 21.23 5.68 -6.48
CA VAL A 20 19.82 6.04 -6.70
C VAL A 20 19.00 4.81 -7.08
N ALA A 21 19.50 3.97 -7.98
CA ALA A 21 18.83 2.74 -8.40
C ALA A 21 18.66 1.75 -7.22
N LEU A 22 19.68 1.60 -6.37
CA LEU A 22 19.61 0.81 -5.15
C LEU A 22 18.53 1.35 -4.21
N ASN A 23 18.55 2.66 -3.94
CA ASN A 23 17.55 3.29 -3.07
C ASN A 23 16.12 3.07 -3.61
N TYR A 24 15.93 3.07 -4.93
CA TYR A 24 14.61 2.83 -5.54
C TYR A 24 14.12 1.40 -5.30
N THR A 25 14.99 0.41 -5.46
CA THR A 25 14.65 -0.99 -5.17
C THR A 25 14.35 -1.19 -3.69
N GLN A 26 15.17 -0.63 -2.79
CA GLN A 26 14.96 -0.75 -1.36
C GLN A 26 13.64 -0.11 -0.93
N LEU A 27 13.37 1.13 -1.35
CA LEU A 27 12.09 1.80 -1.07
C LEU A 27 10.90 1.01 -1.62
N SER A 28 11.02 0.45 -2.84
CA SER A 28 9.96 -0.37 -3.43
C SER A 28 9.61 -1.57 -2.55
N LEU A 29 10.62 -2.23 -1.97
CA LEU A 29 10.49 -3.40 -1.09
C LEU A 29 9.99 -3.03 0.32
N ASP A 30 10.48 -1.95 0.91
CA ASP A 30 9.96 -1.37 2.16
C ASP A 30 8.44 -1.17 2.03
N TYR A 31 7.99 -0.61 0.91
CA TYR A 31 6.56 -0.43 0.65
C TYR A 31 5.78 -1.74 0.44
N GLN A 32 6.42 -2.79 -0.06
CA GLN A 32 5.74 -4.09 -0.16
C GLN A 32 5.48 -4.68 1.24
N ARG A 33 6.45 -4.59 2.16
CA ARG A 33 6.38 -5.18 3.51
C ARG A 33 5.22 -4.64 4.33
N THR A 34 5.08 -3.32 4.41
CA THR A 34 3.95 -2.68 5.10
C THR A 34 2.54 -3.05 4.60
N ASN A 35 2.39 -3.46 3.33
CA ASN A 35 1.09 -3.77 2.72
C ASN A 35 0.74 -5.28 2.78
N ARG A 36 1.54 -6.08 3.51
CA ARG A 36 1.29 -7.52 3.64
C ARG A 36 0.13 -7.78 4.60
N VAL A 37 -0.76 -8.69 4.19
CA VAL A 37 -1.53 -9.52 5.13
C VAL A 37 -0.50 -10.23 6.01
N GLN A 38 -0.68 -10.25 7.33
CA GLN A 38 0.23 -10.97 8.23
C GLN A 38 0.50 -12.37 7.68
N THR A 39 1.76 -12.65 7.35
CA THR A 39 2.24 -13.97 6.94
C THR A 39 3.10 -14.52 8.06
N ASP A 40 3.06 -15.84 8.28
CA ASP A 40 3.98 -16.53 9.19
C ASP A 40 5.43 -16.63 8.62
N ASP A 41 5.66 -16.09 7.41
CA ASP A 41 6.94 -16.11 6.71
C ASP A 41 7.93 -15.10 7.33
N VAL A 42 9.11 -15.60 7.71
CA VAL A 42 10.26 -14.76 8.08
C VAL A 42 11.03 -14.47 6.79
N VAL A 43 11.30 -13.18 6.53
CA VAL A 43 12.02 -12.74 5.33
C VAL A 43 13.18 -11.84 5.73
N ASP A 44 14.39 -12.28 5.43
CA ASP A 44 15.62 -11.51 5.62
C ASP A 44 15.95 -10.72 4.34
N PHE A 45 16.45 -9.48 4.47
CA PHE A 45 16.86 -8.67 3.33
C PHE A 45 18.34 -8.34 3.39
N TYR A 46 18.99 -8.44 2.23
CA TYR A 46 20.42 -8.19 2.09
C TYR A 46 20.69 -7.25 0.92
N VAL A 47 21.71 -6.40 1.08
CA VAL A 47 22.34 -5.69 -0.04
C VAL A 47 23.75 -6.23 -0.22
N VAL A 48 24.07 -6.70 -1.42
CA VAL A 48 25.38 -7.32 -1.73
C VAL A 48 25.99 -6.71 -2.98
N ASP A 49 27.32 -6.73 -3.07
CA ASP A 49 28.02 -6.38 -4.32
C ASP A 49 27.86 -7.47 -5.38
N ARG A 50 27.74 -8.73 -4.94
CA ARG A 50 27.55 -9.90 -5.80
C ARG A 50 26.79 -10.98 -5.05
N TYR A 51 25.80 -11.58 -5.68
CA TYR A 51 25.07 -12.70 -5.08
C TYR A 51 25.93 -13.97 -5.01
N GLU A 52 25.91 -14.60 -3.83
CA GLU A 52 26.41 -15.96 -3.59
C GLU A 52 25.25 -16.85 -3.12
N PRO A 53 25.17 -18.13 -3.55
CA PRO A 53 24.08 -19.03 -3.19
C PRO A 53 23.86 -19.15 -1.67
N MET A 54 22.66 -18.81 -1.20
CA MET A 54 22.28 -18.90 0.22
C MET A 54 21.49 -20.17 0.51
N HIS A 55 22.17 -21.23 0.93
CA HIS A 55 21.57 -22.56 1.12
C HIS A 55 20.72 -22.74 2.39
N LEU A 56 20.67 -21.72 3.27
CA LEU A 56 19.91 -21.77 4.53
C LEU A 56 18.45 -21.34 4.39
N TYR A 57 18.05 -20.88 3.20
CA TYR A 57 16.70 -20.41 2.91
C TYR A 57 15.97 -21.40 2.03
N ASP A 58 14.66 -21.52 2.25
CA ASP A 58 13.77 -22.35 1.43
C ASP A 58 13.62 -21.74 0.03
N CYS A 59 13.70 -20.41 -0.06
CA CYS A 59 13.67 -19.68 -1.31
C CYS A 59 14.47 -18.37 -1.20
N VAL A 60 15.27 -18.08 -2.21
CA VAL A 60 16.01 -16.81 -2.34
C VAL A 60 15.52 -16.05 -3.57
N LEU A 61 15.09 -14.82 -3.36
CA LEU A 61 14.77 -13.87 -4.41
C LEU A 61 15.94 -12.91 -4.61
N VAL A 62 16.53 -12.89 -5.81
CA VAL A 62 17.63 -12.00 -6.18
C VAL A 62 17.13 -10.93 -7.14
N LEU A 63 17.47 -9.68 -6.83
CA LEU A 63 17.07 -8.47 -7.54
C LEU A 63 18.31 -7.69 -7.92
N ARG A 64 18.32 -7.09 -9.11
CA ARG A 64 19.30 -6.04 -9.42
C ARG A 64 18.80 -4.70 -8.89
N ALA A 65 19.72 -3.88 -8.38
CA ALA A 65 19.45 -2.48 -8.09
C ALA A 65 18.82 -1.81 -9.34
N GLY A 66 17.74 -1.04 -9.12
CA GLY A 66 16.90 -0.50 -10.18
C GLY A 66 15.63 -1.30 -10.50
N THR A 67 15.47 -2.51 -9.92
CA THR A 67 14.23 -3.29 -10.02
C THR A 67 13.15 -2.72 -9.08
N ILE A 68 11.97 -2.40 -9.62
CA ILE A 68 10.90 -1.72 -8.90
C ILE A 68 9.58 -2.46 -9.09
N PHE A 69 8.94 -2.79 -7.99
CA PHE A 69 7.61 -3.39 -7.92
C PHE A 69 6.56 -2.30 -7.74
N LEU A 70 5.66 -2.17 -8.71
CA LEU A 70 4.52 -1.26 -8.58
C LEU A 70 3.40 -1.92 -7.78
N TRP A 71 2.71 -1.18 -6.91
CA TRP A 71 1.43 -1.58 -6.30
C TRP A 71 1.38 -2.89 -5.48
N GLY A 72 2.43 -3.29 -4.77
CA GLY A 72 2.40 -4.62 -4.15
C GLY A 72 2.50 -5.75 -5.17
N ALA A 73 2.90 -5.48 -6.42
CA ALA A 73 2.83 -6.43 -7.52
C ALA A 73 3.53 -7.74 -7.20
N TYR A 74 4.60 -7.70 -6.41
CA TYR A 74 5.25 -8.91 -5.90
C TYR A 74 4.23 -9.79 -5.18
N GLU A 75 3.58 -9.30 -4.14
CA GLU A 75 2.57 -10.03 -3.37
C GLU A 75 1.36 -10.45 -4.22
N HIS A 76 0.96 -9.63 -5.20
CA HIS A 76 -0.31 -9.83 -5.93
C HIS A 76 -0.18 -10.78 -7.13
N PHE A 77 0.92 -10.68 -7.87
CA PHE A 77 1.07 -11.34 -9.17
C PHE A 77 2.19 -12.36 -9.20
N TYR A 78 3.23 -12.18 -8.38
CA TYR A 78 4.41 -13.02 -8.41
C TYR A 78 4.39 -14.06 -7.28
N LYS A 79 4.20 -13.64 -6.02
CA LYS A 79 4.25 -14.51 -4.84
C LYS A 79 3.32 -15.73 -4.91
N PRO A 80 2.02 -15.62 -5.29
CA PRO A 80 1.13 -16.78 -5.30
C PRO A 80 1.56 -17.87 -6.28
N ASP A 81 2.16 -17.48 -7.40
CA ASP A 81 2.63 -18.42 -8.41
C ASP A 81 4.03 -18.95 -8.05
N ILE A 82 4.88 -18.12 -7.44
CA ILE A 82 6.16 -18.52 -6.86
C ILE A 82 5.96 -19.56 -5.76
N ASP A 83 5.04 -19.35 -4.83
CA ASP A 83 4.76 -20.26 -3.70
C ASP A 83 4.29 -21.63 -4.22
N LYS A 84 3.47 -21.66 -5.28
CA LYS A 84 3.05 -22.91 -5.95
C LYS A 84 4.20 -23.61 -6.68
N MET A 85 5.22 -22.87 -7.10
CA MET A 85 6.31 -23.41 -7.91
C MET A 85 7.32 -24.22 -7.10
N GLN A 86 7.29 -24.16 -5.76
CA GLN A 86 8.31 -24.76 -4.87
C GLN A 86 9.73 -24.40 -5.34
N ALA A 87 9.93 -23.14 -5.69
CA ALA A 87 11.18 -22.63 -6.22
C ALA A 87 12.18 -22.41 -5.10
N GLY A 88 13.44 -22.79 -5.34
CA GLY A 88 14.54 -22.51 -4.41
C GLY A 88 15.29 -21.23 -4.74
N TYR A 89 15.20 -20.75 -5.98
CA TYR A 89 15.88 -19.54 -6.42
C TYR A 89 15.09 -18.80 -7.50
N ILE A 90 15.01 -17.48 -7.39
CA ILE A 90 14.28 -16.62 -8.31
C ILE A 90 15.12 -15.38 -8.60
N HIS A 91 15.31 -15.02 -9.86
CA HIS A 91 15.93 -13.75 -10.26
C HIS A 91 14.90 -12.90 -10.99
N LEU A 92 14.67 -11.66 -10.52
CA LEU A 92 13.76 -10.73 -11.18
C LEU A 92 14.54 -9.58 -11.83
N SER A 93 14.34 -9.45 -13.14
CA SER A 93 14.73 -8.31 -13.97
C SER A 93 13.64 -8.12 -15.05
N ASP A 94 13.99 -7.60 -16.24
CA ASP A 94 13.10 -7.56 -17.42
C ASP A 94 12.50 -8.94 -17.77
N THR A 95 13.17 -10.02 -17.33
CA THR A 95 12.69 -11.40 -17.39
C THR A 95 12.76 -12.02 -15.99
N VAL A 96 11.69 -12.68 -15.56
CA VAL A 96 11.69 -13.46 -14.32
C VAL A 96 12.29 -14.83 -14.58
N PHE A 97 13.32 -15.21 -13.82
CA PHE A 97 13.90 -16.56 -13.85
C PHE A 97 13.53 -17.30 -12.57
N VAL A 98 12.98 -18.50 -12.70
CA VAL A 98 12.67 -19.37 -11.55
C VAL A 98 13.43 -20.67 -11.71
N HIS A 99 14.28 -20.99 -10.74
CA HIS A 99 15.00 -22.25 -10.65
C HIS A 99 14.38 -23.15 -9.57
N LYS A 100 14.03 -24.38 -9.96
CA LYS A 100 13.44 -25.39 -9.09
C LYS A 100 14.50 -26.44 -8.71
N PRO A 101 14.98 -26.47 -7.45
CA PRO A 101 16.00 -27.43 -7.02
C PRO A 101 15.57 -28.89 -7.23
N ALA A 102 14.28 -29.18 -7.10
CA ALA A 102 13.74 -30.54 -7.22
C ALA A 102 13.51 -31.00 -8.68
N PHE A 103 13.56 -30.10 -9.67
CA PHE A 103 13.10 -30.39 -11.04
C PHE A 103 14.08 -29.99 -12.15
N ASP A 104 15.28 -29.50 -11.80
CA ASP A 104 16.36 -29.12 -12.73
C ASP A 104 15.87 -28.38 -13.99
N SER A 105 14.90 -27.49 -13.79
CA SER A 105 14.21 -26.76 -14.86
C SER A 105 14.12 -25.28 -14.51
N THR A 106 14.38 -24.45 -15.52
CA THR A 106 14.24 -22.99 -15.46
C THR A 106 12.93 -22.58 -16.12
N ILE A 107 12.10 -21.81 -15.41
CA ILE A 107 10.90 -21.20 -15.97
C ILE A 107 11.16 -19.71 -16.15
N THR A 108 10.81 -19.18 -17.32
CA THR A 108 10.90 -17.74 -17.63
C THR A 108 9.54 -17.16 -17.97
N PHE A 109 9.22 -15.99 -17.43
CA PHE A 109 8.01 -15.26 -17.82
C PHE A 109 8.21 -13.73 -17.82
N PRO A 110 7.44 -12.98 -18.64
CA PRO A 110 7.58 -11.53 -18.75
C PRO A 110 7.23 -10.81 -17.43
N ALA A 111 8.05 -9.83 -17.06
CA ALA A 111 7.90 -9.06 -15.85
C ALA A 111 6.94 -7.86 -16.02
N LYS A 112 5.67 -8.13 -16.36
CA LYS A 112 4.67 -7.10 -16.75
C LYS A 112 4.42 -6.00 -15.71
N TYR A 113 4.68 -6.26 -14.42
CA TYR A 113 4.43 -5.34 -13.31
C TYR A 113 5.72 -4.93 -12.57
N ILE A 114 6.87 -5.16 -13.21
CA ILE A 114 8.18 -4.76 -12.72
C ILE A 114 8.74 -3.73 -13.68
N HIS A 115 9.20 -2.61 -13.15
CA HIS A 115 9.98 -1.65 -13.89
C HIS A 115 11.45 -1.82 -13.53
N VAL A 116 12.33 -1.68 -14.52
CA VAL A 116 13.78 -1.74 -14.31
C VAL A 116 14.36 -0.43 -14.80
N LEU A 117 15.13 0.24 -13.93
CA LEU A 117 15.98 1.35 -14.32
C LEU A 117 17.22 0.79 -15.03
N ASP A 118 17.53 1.36 -16.19
CA ASP A 118 18.74 1.00 -16.93
C ASP A 118 19.94 1.73 -16.30
N THR A 119 20.78 0.98 -15.60
CA THR A 119 21.98 1.50 -14.94
C THR A 119 23.25 1.29 -15.76
N SER A 120 23.14 0.90 -17.04
CA SER A 120 24.30 0.65 -17.89
C SER A 120 25.08 1.92 -18.24
N SER A 121 24.41 3.06 -18.27
CA SER A 121 25.00 4.38 -18.44
C SER A 121 24.16 5.47 -17.77
N LYS A 122 24.76 6.65 -17.58
CA LYS A 122 24.04 7.82 -17.06
C LYS A 122 22.89 8.23 -17.97
N GLU A 123 23.10 8.22 -19.29
CA GLU A 123 22.10 8.60 -20.28
C GLU A 123 20.90 7.65 -20.26
N ASP A 124 21.16 6.33 -20.23
CA ASP A 124 20.11 5.31 -20.20
C ASP A 124 19.34 5.33 -18.86
N PHE A 125 20.04 5.65 -17.76
CA PHE A 125 19.42 5.87 -16.46
C PHE A 125 18.39 6.99 -16.49
N TRP A 126 18.74 8.17 -17.00
CA TRP A 126 17.79 9.29 -17.02
C TRP A 126 16.61 9.04 -17.97
N ALA A 127 16.85 8.37 -19.10
CA ALA A 127 15.78 8.01 -20.03
C ALA A 127 14.78 7.01 -19.41
N SER A 128 15.28 5.98 -18.73
CA SER A 128 14.42 5.00 -18.04
C SER A 128 13.72 5.58 -16.80
N HIS A 129 14.36 6.53 -16.11
CA HIS A 129 13.79 7.27 -14.98
C HIS A 129 12.58 8.12 -15.37
N ASP A 130 12.63 8.85 -16.49
CA ASP A 130 11.49 9.66 -16.96
C ASP A 130 10.25 8.80 -17.31
N ALA A 131 10.48 7.62 -17.89
CA ALA A 131 9.42 6.66 -18.19
C ALA A 131 8.78 6.10 -16.92
N LEU A 132 9.59 5.84 -15.89
CA LEU A 132 9.11 5.43 -14.56
C LEU A 132 8.28 6.53 -13.90
N LEU A 133 8.74 7.79 -13.91
CA LEU A 133 8.00 8.92 -13.34
C LEU A 133 6.59 9.04 -13.92
N THR A 134 6.46 8.87 -15.23
CA THR A 134 5.16 8.88 -15.91
C THR A 134 4.24 7.79 -15.37
N SER A 135 4.75 6.56 -15.22
CA SER A 135 3.96 5.43 -14.67
C SER A 135 3.52 5.70 -13.23
N LEU A 136 4.35 6.33 -12.42
CA LEU A 136 4.03 6.66 -11.03
C LEU A 136 3.05 7.84 -10.91
N ILE A 137 3.11 8.81 -11.82
CA ILE A 137 2.12 9.89 -11.89
C ILE A 137 0.75 9.31 -12.24
N ASP A 138 0.68 8.36 -13.18
CA ASP A 138 -0.55 7.65 -13.50
C ASP A 138 -1.11 6.93 -12.26
N ASP A 139 -0.24 6.34 -11.43
CA ASP A 139 -0.62 5.69 -10.16
C ASP A 139 -1.27 6.64 -9.17
N SER A 140 -0.77 7.88 -9.12
CA SER A 140 -1.31 8.90 -8.21
C SER A 140 -2.77 9.28 -8.55
N ASN A 141 -3.22 8.93 -9.75
CA ASN A 141 -4.57 9.19 -10.25
C ASN A 141 -5.50 7.97 -10.18
N ILE A 142 -5.02 6.80 -9.73
CA ILE A 142 -5.87 5.62 -9.51
C ILE A 142 -6.96 5.98 -8.51
N THR A 143 -8.21 5.67 -8.87
CA THR A 143 -9.35 5.75 -7.96
C THR A 143 -9.46 4.45 -7.17
N TYR A 144 -9.09 4.48 -5.90
CA TYR A 144 -9.21 3.32 -5.01
C TYR A 144 -10.66 3.10 -4.56
N LEU A 145 -11.47 2.50 -5.43
CA LEU A 145 -12.89 2.23 -5.13
C LEU A 145 -13.10 1.20 -4.05
N MET A 146 -12.16 0.28 -3.94
CA MET A 146 -12.02 -0.61 -2.82
C MET A 146 -10.55 -0.61 -2.43
N HIS A 147 -10.26 -0.48 -1.14
CA HIS A 147 -8.90 -0.74 -0.70
C HIS A 147 -8.62 -2.23 -0.88
N ASN A 148 -7.41 -2.57 -1.27
CA ASN A 148 -7.02 -3.95 -1.48
C ASN A 148 -6.79 -4.71 -0.16
N GLU A 149 -7.04 -4.10 0.99
CA GLU A 149 -6.70 -4.66 2.30
C GLU A 149 -7.95 -4.87 3.13
N ILE A 150 -7.95 -5.94 3.91
CA ILE A 150 -8.92 -6.19 4.96
C ILE A 150 -8.42 -5.45 6.20
N PRO A 151 -9.28 -4.67 6.90
CA PRO A 151 -8.89 -3.99 8.12
C PRO A 151 -8.41 -4.94 9.21
N VAL A 152 -7.23 -4.67 9.76
CA VAL A 152 -6.82 -5.23 11.06
C VAL A 152 -7.28 -4.24 12.13
N LEU A 153 -8.31 -4.60 12.85
CA LEU A 153 -8.85 -3.80 13.95
C LEU A 153 -7.97 -3.99 15.20
N GLY A 154 -7.68 -2.91 15.93
CA GLY A 154 -7.02 -3.02 17.23
C GLY A 154 -8.01 -3.38 18.33
N ASP A 155 -7.50 -3.63 19.54
CA ASP A 155 -8.33 -4.10 20.67
C ASP A 155 -9.13 -2.98 21.35
N ASN A 156 -8.87 -1.71 21.02
CA ASN A 156 -9.45 -0.55 21.69
C ASN A 156 -10.74 -0.06 21.00
N SER A 157 -11.87 -0.75 21.15
CA SER A 157 -13.18 -0.35 20.59
C SER A 157 -13.98 0.65 21.46
N ALA A 158 -13.38 1.23 22.50
CA ALA A 158 -14.15 1.78 23.62
C ALA A 158 -14.68 3.22 23.45
N PHE A 159 -14.43 3.91 22.33
CA PHE A 159 -14.73 5.35 22.23
C PHE A 159 -15.36 5.74 20.89
N CYS A 160 -16.59 6.24 20.94
CA CYS A 160 -17.22 6.84 19.76
C CYS A 160 -16.37 8.01 19.26
N VAL A 161 -16.20 8.06 17.95
CA VAL A 161 -15.38 9.10 17.32
C VAL A 161 -16.21 10.33 16.99
N ASP A 162 -15.63 11.50 17.28
CA ASP A 162 -16.20 12.80 16.90
C ASP A 162 -15.85 13.17 15.46
N TRP A 163 -14.71 12.68 14.98
CA TRP A 163 -14.26 12.89 13.61
C TRP A 163 -13.44 11.71 13.09
N ALA A 164 -13.48 11.52 11.78
CA ALA A 164 -12.71 10.50 11.10
C ALA A 164 -12.00 11.08 9.88
N VAL A 165 -10.71 10.83 9.72
CA VAL A 165 -9.95 11.19 8.53
C VAL A 165 -9.65 9.92 7.74
N THR A 166 -10.00 9.92 6.46
CA THR A 166 -9.75 8.81 5.55
C THR A 166 -9.08 9.32 4.30
N VAL A 167 -8.06 8.62 3.81
CA VAL A 167 -7.78 8.72 2.37
C VAL A 167 -8.99 8.23 1.60
N SER A 168 -9.37 8.91 0.52
CA SER A 168 -10.64 8.69 -0.19
C SER A 168 -10.64 7.35 -0.94
N SER A 169 -10.63 6.24 -0.21
CA SER A 169 -10.47 4.89 -0.73
C SER A 169 -11.39 3.89 -0.05
N GLY A 170 -12.34 3.33 -0.79
CA GLY A 170 -13.18 2.19 -0.40
C GLY A 170 -13.87 2.23 0.97
N PHE A 171 -14.20 1.02 1.46
CA PHE A 171 -15.06 0.82 2.63
C PHE A 171 -14.33 0.74 3.96
N PHE A 172 -13.00 0.83 4.01
CA PHE A 172 -12.25 0.62 5.25
C PHE A 172 -12.74 1.54 6.37
N ILE A 173 -13.04 2.80 6.06
CA ILE A 173 -13.57 3.77 7.02
C ILE A 173 -14.89 3.31 7.68
N ASN A 174 -15.73 2.55 6.97
CA ASN A 174 -16.98 2.00 7.50
C ASN A 174 -16.69 1.01 8.62
N TYR A 175 -15.68 0.14 8.46
CA TYR A 175 -15.25 -0.78 9.51
C TYR A 175 -14.71 -0.04 10.73
N LEU A 176 -13.94 1.03 10.53
CA LEU A 176 -13.40 1.81 11.63
C LEU A 176 -14.50 2.51 12.42
N LEU A 177 -15.49 3.07 11.73
CA LEU A 177 -16.64 3.72 12.35
C LEU A 177 -17.53 2.70 13.08
N ASP A 178 -17.80 1.52 12.51
CA ASP A 178 -18.54 0.45 13.20
C ASP A 178 -17.79 -0.04 14.45
N HIS A 179 -16.48 -0.25 14.34
CA HIS A 179 -15.64 -0.76 15.42
C HIS A 179 -15.49 0.23 16.58
N HIS A 180 -15.30 1.51 16.29
CA HIS A 180 -15.14 2.54 17.33
C HIS A 180 -16.46 3.17 17.78
N CYS A 181 -17.58 2.85 17.14
CA CYS A 181 -18.82 3.63 17.18
C CYS A 181 -18.69 5.07 16.66
N PHE A 182 -19.82 5.60 16.19
CA PHE A 182 -19.95 6.98 15.73
C PHE A 182 -21.35 7.49 16.07
N THR A 183 -21.54 8.81 15.99
CA THR A 183 -22.81 9.46 16.27
C THR A 183 -23.26 10.26 15.05
N PRO A 184 -24.52 10.73 15.00
CA PRO A 184 -24.97 11.62 13.92
C PRO A 184 -24.18 12.94 13.81
N ASN A 185 -23.40 13.30 14.84
CA ASN A 185 -22.55 14.50 14.84
C ASN A 185 -21.11 14.21 14.40
N THR A 186 -20.77 12.95 14.09
CA THR A 186 -19.44 12.58 13.63
C THR A 186 -19.17 13.16 12.24
N VAL A 187 -18.04 13.82 12.07
CA VAL A 187 -17.63 14.41 10.77
C VAL A 187 -16.57 13.53 10.10
N VAL A 188 -16.78 13.16 8.84
CA VAL A 188 -15.83 12.36 8.06
C VAL A 188 -15.11 13.24 7.04
N HIS A 189 -13.80 13.39 7.19
CA HIS A 189 -12.93 14.14 6.29
C HIS A 189 -12.26 13.20 5.28
N HIS A 190 -12.65 13.33 4.01
CA HIS A 190 -12.07 12.62 2.87
C HIS A 190 -10.89 13.41 2.30
N VAL A 191 -9.69 12.86 2.35
CA VAL A 191 -8.45 13.54 1.92
C VAL A 191 -7.79 12.78 0.78
N ASP A 192 -7.64 13.38 -0.40
CA ASP A 192 -6.84 12.79 -1.48
C ASP A 192 -6.30 13.84 -2.45
N ILE A 193 -5.13 13.60 -3.03
CA ILE A 193 -4.59 14.42 -4.12
C ILE A 193 -5.35 14.21 -5.44
N SER A 194 -5.91 13.00 -5.61
CA SER A 194 -6.66 12.56 -6.77
C SER A 194 -8.05 13.18 -6.77
N LYS A 195 -8.25 14.17 -7.65
CA LYS A 195 -9.55 14.82 -7.83
C LYS A 195 -10.62 13.80 -8.21
N ILE A 196 -10.29 12.84 -9.07
CA ILE A 196 -11.24 11.81 -9.50
C ILE A 196 -11.63 10.90 -8.33
N SER A 197 -10.70 10.56 -7.44
CA SER A 197 -11.02 9.72 -6.27
C SER A 197 -12.06 10.36 -5.36
N LEU A 198 -11.87 11.63 -5.02
CA LEU A 198 -12.82 12.39 -4.20
C LEU A 198 -14.19 12.50 -4.88
N GLN A 199 -14.22 12.76 -6.19
CA GLN A 199 -15.49 12.89 -6.93
C GLN A 199 -16.27 11.58 -7.00
N VAL A 200 -15.57 10.47 -7.23
CA VAL A 200 -16.19 9.15 -7.35
C VAL A 200 -16.71 8.67 -5.99
N HIS A 201 -15.95 8.87 -4.91
CA HIS A 201 -16.39 8.50 -3.56
C HIS A 201 -17.59 9.36 -3.13
N ARG A 202 -17.53 10.67 -3.37
CA ARG A 202 -18.68 11.57 -3.11
C ARG A 202 -19.91 11.16 -3.90
N TYR A 203 -19.73 10.80 -5.16
CA TYR A 203 -20.83 10.31 -5.99
C TYR A 203 -21.40 9.00 -5.46
N THR A 204 -20.56 8.08 -4.98
CA THR A 204 -20.97 6.82 -4.37
C THR A 204 -21.83 7.04 -3.13
N ILE A 205 -21.37 7.85 -2.17
CA ILE A 205 -22.16 8.18 -0.96
C ILE A 205 -23.52 8.77 -1.33
N ASN A 206 -23.56 9.66 -2.33
CA ASN A 206 -24.79 10.37 -2.69
C ASN A 206 -25.79 9.57 -3.55
N ASN A 207 -25.38 8.46 -4.17
CA ASN A 207 -26.17 7.83 -5.23
C ASN A 207 -26.24 6.30 -5.15
N TRP A 208 -25.38 5.66 -4.36
CA TRP A 208 -25.40 4.20 -4.20
C TRP A 208 -26.28 3.81 -3.02
N ASP A 209 -27.18 2.86 -3.24
CA ASP A 209 -28.10 2.35 -2.22
C ASP A 209 -27.49 1.27 -1.32
N GLY A 210 -26.19 1.01 -1.47
CA GLY A 210 -25.46 0.01 -0.71
C GLY A 210 -25.63 -1.43 -1.22
N LYS A 211 -26.34 -1.65 -2.34
CA LYS A 211 -26.61 -2.99 -2.88
C LYS A 211 -25.82 -3.28 -4.16
N ASP A 212 -25.61 -4.56 -4.44
CA ASP A 212 -25.05 -5.03 -5.71
C ASP A 212 -23.81 -4.26 -6.17
N TRP A 213 -22.79 -4.23 -5.30
CA TRP A 213 -21.52 -3.56 -5.58
C TRP A 213 -20.90 -3.86 -6.95
N PRO A 214 -20.94 -5.11 -7.50
CA PRO A 214 -20.47 -5.37 -8.86
C PRO A 214 -21.13 -4.50 -9.93
N ASP A 215 -22.45 -4.34 -9.87
CA ASP A 215 -23.22 -3.52 -10.82
C ASP A 215 -22.92 -2.04 -10.61
N TRP A 216 -22.79 -1.60 -9.35
CA TRP A 216 -22.38 -0.23 -9.03
C TRP A 216 -21.00 0.09 -9.59
N MET A 217 -20.06 -0.84 -9.49
CA MET A 217 -18.72 -0.73 -10.05
C MET A 217 -18.73 -0.57 -11.57
N GLN A 218 -19.57 -1.34 -12.27
CA GLN A 218 -19.75 -1.18 -13.71
C GLN A 218 -20.26 0.23 -14.04
N HIS A 219 -21.31 0.69 -13.35
CA HIS A 219 -21.87 2.02 -13.52
C HIS A 219 -20.83 3.14 -13.32
N LEU A 220 -19.99 3.02 -12.28
CA LEU A 220 -18.93 4.00 -12.04
C LEU A 220 -17.89 4.05 -13.18
N ASN A 221 -17.49 2.90 -13.72
CA ASN A 221 -16.56 2.83 -14.86
C ASN A 221 -17.15 3.47 -16.13
N GLU A 222 -18.45 3.30 -16.37
CA GLU A 222 -19.15 3.91 -17.51
C GLU A 222 -19.31 5.44 -17.33
N LYS A 223 -19.68 5.88 -16.12
CA LYS A 223 -19.91 7.29 -15.81
C LYS A 223 -18.63 8.11 -15.77
N PHE A 224 -17.59 7.57 -15.15
CA PHE A 224 -16.29 8.23 -14.99
C PHE A 224 -15.26 7.59 -15.91
N ILE A 225 -15.32 7.91 -17.21
CA ILE A 225 -14.43 7.35 -18.24
C ILE A 225 -12.95 7.44 -17.86
N SER A 226 -12.54 8.52 -17.17
CA SER A 226 -11.17 8.68 -16.67
C SER A 226 -10.76 7.63 -15.64
N MET A 227 -11.69 7.01 -14.91
CA MET A 227 -11.39 5.83 -14.10
C MET A 227 -10.90 4.66 -14.97
N GLY A 228 -11.54 4.40 -16.11
CA GLY A 228 -11.11 3.35 -17.02
C GLY A 228 -9.67 3.57 -17.55
N LEU A 229 -9.29 4.84 -17.75
CA LEU A 229 -7.93 5.22 -18.16
C LEU A 229 -6.89 4.99 -17.05
N TRP A 230 -7.17 5.43 -15.82
CA TRP A 230 -6.19 5.40 -14.73
C TRP A 230 -6.18 4.09 -13.95
N ASN A 231 -7.32 3.42 -13.81
CA ASN A 231 -7.41 2.19 -13.03
C ASN A 231 -6.82 0.97 -13.75
N ARG A 232 -6.46 1.07 -15.03
CA ARG A 232 -5.72 0.02 -15.79
C ARG A 232 -6.25 -1.40 -15.54
N ARG A 233 -7.58 -1.58 -15.58
CA ARG A 233 -8.35 -2.83 -15.32
C ARG A 233 -8.57 -3.22 -13.85
N LYS A 234 -8.15 -2.42 -12.87
CA LYS A 234 -8.61 -2.55 -11.48
C LYS A 234 -10.12 -2.33 -11.39
N PHE A 235 -10.76 -3.04 -10.48
CA PHE A 235 -12.21 -2.99 -10.27
C PHE A 235 -13.04 -3.33 -11.52
N THR A 236 -12.54 -4.30 -12.29
CA THR A 236 -13.24 -4.94 -13.41
C THR A 236 -13.37 -6.43 -13.13
N GLU A 237 -13.98 -7.18 -14.04
CA GLU A 237 -14.03 -8.66 -13.97
C GLU A 237 -12.64 -9.30 -13.99
N GLU A 238 -11.62 -8.62 -14.53
CA GLU A 238 -10.23 -9.11 -14.53
C GLU A 238 -9.54 -8.98 -13.16
N ASP A 239 -10.07 -8.13 -12.27
CA ASP A 239 -9.50 -7.89 -10.94
C ASP A 239 -10.11 -8.85 -9.91
N LYS A 240 -9.27 -9.76 -9.40
CA LYS A 240 -9.67 -10.79 -8.46
C LYS A 240 -9.73 -10.33 -7.01
N ARG A 241 -9.27 -9.11 -6.66
CA ARG A 241 -9.06 -8.72 -5.26
C ARG A 241 -10.24 -7.99 -4.66
N TRP A 242 -10.85 -7.06 -5.38
CA TRP A 242 -12.04 -6.36 -4.88
C TRP A 242 -13.21 -7.30 -4.54
N PRO A 243 -13.46 -8.43 -5.25
CA PRO A 243 -14.54 -9.35 -4.84
C PRO A 243 -14.26 -10.00 -3.48
N VAL A 244 -12.98 -10.24 -3.13
CA VAL A 244 -12.58 -10.79 -1.82
C VAL A 244 -12.87 -9.78 -0.71
N VAL A 245 -12.49 -8.51 -0.92
CA VAL A 245 -12.73 -7.45 0.06
C VAL A 245 -14.24 -7.16 0.18
N TRP A 246 -14.98 -7.18 -0.92
CA TRP A 246 -16.44 -7.04 -0.89
C TRP A 246 -17.10 -8.19 -0.12
N LYS A 247 -16.67 -9.43 -0.38
CA LYS A 247 -17.13 -10.58 0.39
C LYS A 247 -16.85 -10.41 1.88
N HIS A 248 -15.69 -9.88 2.25
CA HIS A 248 -15.39 -9.58 3.64
C HIS A 248 -16.32 -8.51 4.24
N VAL A 249 -16.72 -7.48 3.47
CA VAL A 249 -17.73 -6.49 3.92
C VAL A 249 -19.04 -7.21 4.23
N GLN A 250 -19.49 -8.06 3.31
CA GLN A 250 -20.72 -8.83 3.47
C GLN A 250 -20.65 -9.75 4.69
N ASP A 251 -19.53 -10.45 4.89
CA ASP A 251 -19.35 -11.38 6.00
C ASP A 251 -19.24 -10.64 7.35
N TYR A 252 -18.59 -9.47 7.40
CA TYR A 252 -18.42 -8.68 8.64
C TYR A 252 -19.71 -7.98 9.09
N PHE A 253 -20.39 -7.27 8.19
CA PHE A 253 -21.60 -6.53 8.53
C PHE A 253 -22.85 -7.40 8.53
N GLY A 254 -22.88 -8.44 7.68
CA GLY A 254 -24.04 -9.28 7.47
C GLY A 254 -25.29 -8.45 7.16
N ASP A 255 -26.38 -8.77 7.84
CA ASP A 255 -27.68 -8.10 7.65
C ASP A 255 -27.66 -6.62 8.06
N ARG A 256 -26.67 -6.17 8.86
CA ARG A 256 -26.56 -4.77 9.32
C ARG A 256 -25.95 -3.82 8.29
N TRP A 257 -25.45 -4.34 7.17
CA TRP A 257 -24.72 -3.54 6.18
C TRP A 257 -25.53 -2.34 5.69
N LEU A 258 -26.78 -2.55 5.30
CA LEU A 258 -27.60 -1.47 4.74
C LEU A 258 -27.93 -0.39 5.79
N ASP A 259 -28.19 -0.80 7.03
CA ASP A 259 -28.44 0.14 8.13
C ASP A 259 -27.18 0.93 8.47
N HIS A 260 -26.00 0.29 8.47
CA HIS A 260 -24.73 0.96 8.68
C HIS A 260 -24.42 1.93 7.52
N TRP A 261 -24.57 1.49 6.27
CA TRP A 261 -24.32 2.31 5.09
C TRP A 261 -25.20 3.55 5.08
N GLN A 262 -26.49 3.41 5.40
CA GLN A 262 -27.39 4.56 5.50
C GLN A 262 -26.95 5.55 6.60
N GLN A 263 -26.61 5.04 7.79
CA GLN A 263 -26.10 5.89 8.88
C GLN A 263 -24.81 6.60 8.48
N TYR A 264 -23.91 5.92 7.76
CA TYR A 264 -22.68 6.51 7.24
C TYR A 264 -22.98 7.62 6.23
N CYS A 265 -23.88 7.38 5.27
CA CYS A 265 -24.27 8.37 4.27
C CYS A 265 -24.96 9.61 4.86
N ASP A 266 -25.61 9.47 6.01
CA ASP A 266 -26.28 10.57 6.72
C ASP A 266 -25.30 11.45 7.52
N LEU A 267 -24.02 11.08 7.63
CA LEU A 267 -23.00 11.88 8.31
C LEU A 267 -22.60 13.12 7.52
N GLU A 268 -22.00 14.08 8.23
CA GLU A 268 -21.32 15.19 7.58
C GLU A 268 -20.02 14.70 6.92
N HIS A 269 -19.89 14.94 5.61
CA HIS A 269 -18.71 14.58 4.84
C HIS A 269 -18.01 15.81 4.25
N GLU A 270 -16.76 16.02 4.64
CA GLU A 270 -15.91 17.05 4.07
C GLU A 270 -14.91 16.49 3.06
N TRP A 271 -14.56 17.26 2.04
CA TRP A 271 -13.77 16.80 0.90
C TRP A 271 -12.55 17.69 0.68
N HIS A 272 -11.35 17.13 0.83
CA HIS A 272 -10.09 17.86 0.89
C HIS A 272 -9.15 17.38 -0.22
N ARG A 273 -8.97 18.21 -1.25
CA ARG A 273 -7.98 17.95 -2.30
C ARG A 273 -6.59 18.37 -1.87
N THR A 274 -5.97 17.58 -1.00
CA THR A 274 -4.62 17.81 -0.50
C THR A 274 -3.92 16.49 -0.23
N ASN A 275 -2.60 16.54 -0.07
CA ASN A 275 -1.87 15.41 0.49
C ASN A 275 -2.18 15.33 1.99
N ILE A 276 -2.54 14.15 2.50
CA ILE A 276 -2.83 13.95 3.92
C ILE A 276 -1.67 14.37 4.82
N LYS A 277 -0.42 14.30 4.32
CA LYS A 277 0.75 14.85 5.00
C LYS A 277 0.55 16.32 5.40
N TYR A 278 -0.14 17.10 4.59
CA TYR A 278 -0.34 18.54 4.78
C TYR A 278 -1.74 18.89 5.32
N PHE A 279 -2.59 17.90 5.58
CA PHE A 279 -3.92 18.13 6.13
C PHE A 279 -3.87 18.68 7.56
N GLU A 280 -4.76 19.61 7.86
CA GLU A 280 -4.93 20.17 9.20
C GLU A 280 -5.98 19.35 9.94
N PHE A 281 -5.53 18.52 10.88
CA PHE A 281 -6.42 17.63 11.62
C PHE A 281 -7.29 18.40 12.63
N PRO A 282 -8.55 17.99 12.85
CA PRO A 282 -9.36 18.52 13.94
C PRO A 282 -8.63 18.32 15.28
N GLN A 283 -8.59 19.36 16.12
CA GLN A 283 -7.82 19.36 17.38
C GLN A 283 -8.65 19.02 18.62
N ILE A 284 -9.98 18.93 18.48
CA ILE A 284 -10.93 18.70 19.56
C ILE A 284 -11.69 17.40 19.28
N GLY A 285 -11.98 16.64 20.34
CA GLY A 285 -12.72 15.39 20.26
C GLY A 285 -11.84 14.15 20.08
N GLN A 286 -12.48 12.99 20.07
CA GLN A 286 -11.85 11.72 19.78
C GLN A 286 -11.83 11.48 18.28
N GLY A 287 -10.63 11.41 17.71
CA GLY A 287 -10.44 11.18 16.28
C GLY A 287 -10.02 9.76 15.95
N VAL A 288 -10.36 9.33 14.74
CA VAL A 288 -9.70 8.22 14.06
C VAL A 288 -9.10 8.70 12.74
N ALA A 289 -7.87 8.29 12.44
CA ALA A 289 -7.20 8.64 11.18
C ALA A 289 -6.69 7.39 10.48
N TRP A 290 -7.08 7.23 9.22
CA TRP A 290 -6.65 6.14 8.34
C TRP A 290 -5.88 6.66 7.12
N TRP A 291 -4.65 6.16 6.95
CA TRP A 291 -3.74 6.64 5.90
C TRP A 291 -2.87 5.54 5.26
N ASN A 292 -3.26 4.26 5.35
CA ASN A 292 -2.45 3.18 4.75
C ASN A 292 -2.07 3.51 3.30
N GLY A 293 -0.77 3.45 3.02
CA GLY A 293 -0.22 3.74 1.68
C GLY A 293 -0.13 5.23 1.31
N ALA A 294 -0.75 6.15 2.05
CA ALA A 294 -0.81 7.56 1.69
C ALA A 294 0.53 8.29 1.87
N LEU A 295 1.26 7.97 2.93
CA LEU A 295 2.63 8.48 3.17
C LEU A 295 3.66 7.83 2.24
N LYS A 296 3.27 6.77 1.53
CA LYS A 296 4.12 5.91 0.70
C LYS A 296 4.06 6.22 -0.79
N ARG A 297 3.15 7.11 -1.24
CA ARG A 297 2.92 7.34 -2.68
C ARG A 297 4.20 7.79 -3.39
N LEU A 298 4.66 6.91 -4.27
CA LEU A 298 5.94 6.87 -4.95
C LEU A 298 6.37 8.17 -5.67
N PRO A 299 5.51 8.95 -6.37
CA PRO A 299 5.99 10.13 -7.12
C PRO A 299 6.67 11.17 -6.24
N SER A 300 6.21 11.33 -4.99
CA SER A 300 6.78 12.28 -4.02
C SER A 300 7.90 11.68 -3.17
N ASN A 301 8.13 10.37 -3.27
CA ASN A 301 9.12 9.63 -2.48
C ASN A 301 10.28 9.08 -3.31
N LEU A 302 10.20 9.08 -4.66
CA LEU A 302 11.33 8.73 -5.52
C LEU A 302 12.53 9.67 -5.32
N CYS A 303 12.28 10.95 -5.04
CA CYS A 303 13.36 11.90 -4.74
C CYS A 303 13.77 11.88 -3.26
N LYS A 304 13.25 10.95 -2.45
CA LYS A 304 13.56 10.86 -1.02
C LYS A 304 14.50 9.69 -0.74
N THR A 305 15.38 9.87 0.23
CA THR A 305 16.08 8.76 0.86
C THR A 305 15.16 8.06 1.86
N SER A 306 15.43 6.80 2.18
CA SER A 306 14.65 6.09 3.20
C SER A 306 14.69 6.81 4.58
N GLN A 307 15.78 7.52 4.90
CA GLN A 307 15.87 8.43 6.06
C GLN A 307 14.87 9.60 5.99
N GLN A 308 14.71 10.24 4.83
CA GLN A 308 13.74 11.32 4.67
C GLN A 308 12.28 10.81 4.79
N SER A 309 12.02 9.56 4.39
CA SER A 309 10.73 8.91 4.60
C SER A 309 10.44 8.66 6.09
N TYR A 310 11.46 8.22 6.84
CA TYR A 310 11.38 8.10 8.30
C TYR A 310 11.04 9.44 8.99
N GLU A 311 11.81 10.48 8.69
CA GLU A 311 11.60 11.83 9.24
C GLU A 311 10.21 12.38 8.88
N SER A 312 9.76 12.13 7.65
CA SER A 312 8.42 12.53 7.21
C SER A 312 7.31 11.79 7.96
N SER A 313 7.52 10.54 8.36
CA SER A 313 6.55 9.76 9.15
C SER A 313 6.47 10.30 10.59
N LEU A 314 7.61 10.64 11.19
CA LEU A 314 7.66 11.30 12.49
C LEU A 314 6.98 12.67 12.48
N GLU A 315 7.24 13.47 11.44
CA GLU A 315 6.61 14.78 11.26
C GLU A 315 5.08 14.63 11.13
N PHE A 316 4.61 13.64 10.38
CA PHE A 316 3.19 13.38 10.22
C PHE A 316 2.52 12.99 11.54
N LEU A 317 3.09 12.03 12.28
CA LEU A 317 2.54 11.59 13.57
C LEU A 317 2.50 12.72 14.60
N LYS A 318 3.47 13.64 14.60
CA LYS A 318 3.49 14.81 15.48
C LYS A 318 2.38 15.83 15.19
N ARG A 319 1.78 15.80 14.00
CA ARG A 319 0.68 16.71 13.62
C ARG A 319 -0.69 16.19 14.03
N LEU A 320 -0.79 14.88 14.30
CA LEU A 320 -2.01 14.29 14.83
C LEU A 320 -2.19 14.71 16.29
N PRO A 321 -3.41 15.01 16.74
CA PRO A 321 -3.71 15.09 18.17
C PRO A 321 -3.26 13.81 18.89
N ALA A 322 -2.69 13.96 20.08
CA ALA A 322 -2.03 12.86 20.80
C ALA A 322 -2.93 11.64 21.03
N ASN A 323 -4.24 11.86 21.21
CA ASN A 323 -5.24 10.82 21.42
C ASN A 323 -5.86 10.25 20.15
N THR A 324 -5.50 10.72 18.95
CA THR A 324 -6.06 10.20 17.69
C THR A 324 -5.75 8.71 17.55
N ILE A 325 -6.78 7.91 17.28
CA ILE A 325 -6.65 6.48 17.03
C ILE A 325 -6.12 6.30 15.60
N CYS A 326 -5.00 5.61 15.49
CA CYS A 326 -4.27 5.46 14.25
C CYS A 326 -4.65 4.18 13.51
N TYR A 327 -4.81 4.25 12.19
CA TYR A 327 -4.86 3.11 11.29
C TYR A 327 -3.96 3.40 10.11
N GLY A 328 -2.79 2.81 10.13
CA GLY A 328 -1.68 3.32 9.35
C GLY A 328 -0.46 2.47 9.53
N SER A 329 0.56 2.83 8.77
CA SER A 329 1.92 2.35 8.97
C SER A 329 2.88 3.52 8.94
N ASP A 330 4.09 3.26 9.42
CA ASP A 330 5.24 4.10 9.12
C ASP A 330 5.68 3.99 7.65
N HIS A 331 6.88 4.47 7.37
CA HIS A 331 7.50 4.41 6.05
C HIS A 331 7.90 3.00 5.60
N CYS A 332 7.92 1.98 6.50
CA CYS A 332 8.67 0.75 6.28
C CYS A 332 7.96 -0.56 6.65
N ASP A 333 7.53 -0.76 7.90
CA ASP A 333 6.93 -2.03 8.34
C ASP A 333 5.97 -1.90 9.54
N ILE A 334 6.14 -0.91 10.40
CA ILE A 334 5.38 -0.84 11.66
C ILE A 334 3.96 -0.36 11.39
N GLN A 335 2.97 -1.18 11.76
CA GLN A 335 1.55 -0.82 11.74
C GLN A 335 1.10 -0.22 13.08
N TYR A 336 0.16 0.72 13.01
CA TYR A 336 -0.33 1.50 14.16
C TYR A 336 -1.80 1.24 14.48
N ASN A 337 -2.35 0.11 14.04
CA ASN A 337 -3.79 -0.15 14.08
C ASN A 337 -4.34 -0.12 15.51
N GLY A 338 -5.21 0.85 15.80
CA GLY A 338 -5.94 0.96 17.07
C GLY A 338 -5.15 1.54 18.24
N ILE A 339 -3.93 2.05 18.02
CA ILE A 339 -3.15 2.77 19.05
C ILE A 339 -3.24 4.28 18.86
N SER A 340 -2.95 5.04 19.93
CA SER A 340 -2.95 6.50 19.85
C SER A 340 -1.75 7.04 19.08
N ALA A 341 -1.87 8.25 18.54
CA ALA A 341 -0.79 8.93 17.82
C ALA A 341 0.47 9.12 18.68
N ASP A 342 0.32 9.37 19.98
CA ASP A 342 1.46 9.50 20.90
C ASP A 342 2.21 8.17 21.10
N VAL A 343 1.48 7.06 21.22
CA VAL A 343 2.07 5.72 21.29
C VAL A 343 2.73 5.37 19.96
N ALA A 344 2.06 5.60 18.84
CA ALA A 344 2.61 5.39 17.50
C ALA A 344 3.92 6.15 17.33
N GLY A 345 3.94 7.45 17.63
CA GLY A 345 5.13 8.29 17.54
C GLY A 345 6.24 7.93 18.53
N SER A 346 5.92 7.24 19.63
CA SER A 346 6.93 6.69 20.55
C SER A 346 7.56 5.42 19.98
N ILE A 347 6.75 4.52 19.42
CA ILE A 347 7.23 3.30 18.76
C ILE A 347 8.18 3.65 17.60
N THR A 348 7.78 4.59 16.73
CA THR A 348 8.63 5.05 15.60
C THR A 348 9.97 5.64 16.05
N ARG A 349 10.05 6.20 17.26
CA ARG A 349 11.29 6.79 17.79
C ARG A 349 12.21 5.78 18.45
N ILE A 350 11.67 4.65 18.93
CA ILE A 350 12.44 3.62 19.64
C ILE A 350 13.25 2.77 18.66
N GLY A 351 12.78 2.57 17.43
CA GLY A 351 13.54 1.90 16.39
C GLY A 351 13.14 2.38 15.01
N ASP A 352 14.13 2.69 14.18
CA ASP A 352 13.90 2.87 12.74
C ASP A 352 13.62 1.50 12.14
N SER A 353 12.40 1.30 11.65
CA SER A 353 11.96 0.05 11.05
C SER A 353 12.77 -0.39 9.84
N ARG A 354 13.57 0.51 9.25
CA ARG A 354 14.57 0.15 8.22
C ARG A 354 15.66 -0.76 8.77
N ASP A 355 16.10 -0.52 10.00
CA ASP A 355 17.14 -1.31 10.66
C ASP A 355 16.66 -2.75 10.93
N MET A 356 15.34 -2.99 10.90
CA MET A 356 14.75 -4.32 11.03
C MET A 356 14.61 -5.05 9.69
N LEU A 357 14.62 -4.33 8.56
CA LEU A 357 14.49 -4.94 7.23
C LEU A 357 15.84 -5.27 6.62
N TRP A 358 16.78 -4.31 6.60
CA TRP A 358 18.03 -4.42 5.85
C TRP A 358 19.20 -4.84 6.76
N LEU A 359 19.74 -6.04 6.52
CA LEU A 359 20.92 -6.59 7.20
C LEU A 359 22.23 -6.37 6.43
#